data_AF-A0A7Y0PS93-F1
#
_entry.id   AF-A0A7Y0PS93-F1
#
_cell.length_a   1.000
_cell.length_b   1.000
_cell.length_c   1.000
_cell.angle_alpha   90.00
_cell.angle_beta   90.00
_cell.angle_gamma   90.00
#
_symmetry.space_group_name_H-M   'P 1'
#
loop_
_entity.id
_entity.type
_entity.pdbx_description
1 polymer ?
#
loop_
_entity_poly.entity_id
_entity_poly.type
_entity_poly.pdbx_seq_one_letter_code
_entity_poly.pdbx_strand_id
1 'polypeptide(L)'
;MPLDWAGLQREFGAGGEIPTVAGGKTLRITAVDDRYVHIAHSLWRDQLAREHLEKAVALIEADAMTRHAGLFAEEYRTMVADVRATSVAHVLKHLGVLE
;
A
#
# COMPACT_ATOMS: atom_id res chain seq x y z
N MET A 1 8.64 -12.49 2.25
CA MET A 1 9.75 -11.52 2.27
C MET A 1 9.28 -10.30 3.07
N PRO A 2 10.11 -9.69 3.95
CA PRO A 2 9.73 -8.46 4.64
C PRO A 2 9.61 -7.30 3.64
N LEU A 3 8.69 -6.37 3.92
CA LEU A 3 8.53 -5.13 3.15
C LEU A 3 9.81 -4.29 3.24
N ASP A 4 10.39 -3.88 2.10
CA ASP A 4 11.53 -2.95 2.08
C ASP A 4 11.09 -1.52 2.39
N TRP A 5 10.92 -1.23 3.68
CA TRP A 5 10.52 0.09 4.15
C TRP A 5 11.57 1.17 3.84
N ALA A 6 12.85 0.81 3.93
CA ALA A 6 13.94 1.74 3.63
C ALA A 6 13.97 2.11 2.14
N GLY A 7 13.63 1.17 1.27
CA GLY A 7 13.36 1.42 -0.15
C GLY A 7 12.25 2.43 -0.36
N LEU A 8 11.09 2.20 0.26
CA LEU A 8 9.93 3.11 0.26
C LEU A 8 10.29 4.53 0.72
N GLN A 9 11.03 4.65 1.82
CA GLN A 9 11.48 5.94 2.35
C GLN A 9 12.44 6.65 1.38
N ARG A 10 13.34 5.91 0.74
CA ARG A 10 14.28 6.47 -0.23
C ARG A 10 13.58 6.95 -1.50
N GLU A 11 12.60 6.20 -1.98
CA GLU A 11 11.85 6.51 -3.20
C GLU A 11 10.88 7.68 -2.98
N PHE A 12 10.13 7.66 -1.87
CA PHE A 12 9.03 8.60 -1.63
C PHE A 12 9.24 9.57 -0.47
N GLY A 13 10.46 9.68 0.07
CA GLY A 13 10.79 10.62 1.15
C GLY A 13 10.54 12.09 0.77
N ALA A 14 10.67 12.44 -0.50
CA ALA A 14 10.33 13.77 -1.05
C ALA A 14 8.92 13.82 -1.69
N GLY A 15 8.14 12.74 -1.56
CA GLY A 15 6.88 12.53 -2.24
C GLY A 15 7.04 12.04 -3.69
N GLY A 16 5.95 11.55 -4.27
CA GLY A 16 5.90 11.00 -5.62
C GLY A 16 4.48 10.56 -5.98
N GLU A 17 4.34 9.95 -7.14
CA GLU A 17 3.05 9.41 -7.61
C GLU A 17 3.22 7.96 -8.05
N ILE A 18 2.21 7.15 -7.71
CA ILE A 18 2.15 5.75 -8.12
C ILE A 18 0.86 5.51 -8.92
N PRO A 19 0.86 4.57 -9.89
CA PRO A 19 -0.35 4.21 -10.61
C PRO A 19 -1.37 3.53 -9.68
N THR A 20 -2.65 3.74 -9.95
CA THR A 20 -3.71 2.96 -9.28
C THR A 20 -3.82 1.56 -9.89
N VAL A 21 -4.37 0.63 -9.12
CA VAL A 21 -4.57 -0.78 -9.54
C VAL A 21 -5.41 -0.91 -10.81
N ALA A 22 -6.44 -0.08 -10.96
CA ALA A 22 -7.29 -0.07 -12.15
C ALA A 22 -6.63 0.61 -13.37
N GLY A 23 -5.49 1.28 -13.18
CA GLY A 23 -4.84 2.08 -14.21
C GLY A 23 -5.54 3.41 -14.49
N GLY A 24 -4.89 4.25 -15.31
CA GLY A 24 -5.45 5.52 -15.80
C GLY A 24 -5.53 6.68 -14.78
N LYS A 25 -5.17 6.45 -13.52
CA LYS A 25 -5.07 7.47 -12.46
C LYS A 25 -3.83 7.21 -11.61
N THR A 26 -3.42 8.22 -10.84
CA THR A 26 -2.33 8.12 -9.87
C THR A 26 -2.81 8.37 -8.43
N LEU A 27 -2.14 7.74 -7.47
CA LEU A 27 -2.20 8.08 -6.05
C LEU A 27 -0.92 8.84 -5.70
N ARG A 28 -1.05 9.99 -5.03
CA ARG A 28 0.11 10.76 -4.59
C ARG A 28 0.57 10.28 -3.22
N ILE A 29 1.84 9.95 -3.11
CA ILE A 29 2.54 9.77 -1.83
C ILE A 29 3.19 11.10 -1.50
N THR A 30 2.91 11.68 -0.34
CA THR A 30 3.46 12.98 0.06
C THR A 30 4.72 12.85 0.90
N ALA A 31 4.84 11.77 1.68
CA ALA A 31 5.99 11.45 2.50
C ALA A 31 5.93 9.98 2.95
N VAL A 32 7.06 9.42 3.35
CA VAL A 32 7.13 8.15 4.09
C VAL A 32 8.00 8.39 5.32
N ASP A 33 7.43 8.17 6.50
CA ASP A 33 8.16 8.25 7.78
C ASP A 33 8.38 6.84 8.34
N ASP A 34 8.76 6.71 9.62
CA ASP A 34 9.05 5.41 10.22
C ASP A 34 7.81 4.53 10.47
N ARG A 35 6.62 5.14 10.46
CA ARG A 35 5.34 4.55 10.84
C ARG A 35 4.29 4.58 9.74
N TYR A 36 4.36 5.51 8.80
CA TYR A 36 3.30 5.78 7.85
C TYR A 36 3.82 6.10 6.44
N VAL A 37 3.06 5.63 5.45
CA VAL A 37 3.04 6.22 4.10
C VAL A 37 1.95 7.30 4.09
N HIS A 38 2.33 8.56 3.94
CA HIS A 38 1.39 9.67 3.82
C HIS A 38 0.92 9.79 2.38
N ILE A 39 -0.39 9.78 2.19
CA ILE A 39 -1.01 9.78 0.87
C ILE A 39 -1.97 10.94 0.70
N ALA A 40 -2.15 11.37 -0.54
CA ALA A 40 -3.08 12.40 -0.91
C ALA A 40 -3.76 12.10 -2.25
N HIS A 41 -4.97 12.62 -2.36
CA HIS A 41 -5.65 12.84 -3.62
C HIS A 41 -6.09 14.30 -3.68
N SER A 42 -6.61 14.75 -4.82
CA SER A 42 -7.01 16.14 -5.06
C SER A 42 -7.89 16.78 -3.97
N LEU A 43 -8.67 16.01 -3.22
CA LEU A 43 -9.63 16.50 -2.21
C LEU A 43 -9.36 16.00 -0.78
N TRP A 44 -8.40 15.11 -0.58
CA TRP A 44 -8.21 14.46 0.72
C TRP A 44 -6.76 14.06 0.97
N ARG A 45 -6.42 13.87 2.24
CA ARG A 45 -5.15 13.34 2.72
C ARG A 45 -5.43 12.23 3.72
N ASP A 46 -4.55 11.24 3.76
CA ASP A 46 -4.62 10.15 4.72
C ASP A 46 -3.24 9.51 4.91
N GLN A 47 -3.16 8.48 5.73
CA GLN A 47 -1.94 7.75 6.04
C GLN A 47 -2.18 6.24 6.06
N LEU A 48 -1.21 5.49 5.57
CA LEU A 48 -1.20 4.02 5.60
C LEU A 48 -0.19 3.56 6.64
N ALA A 49 -0.66 2.85 7.66
CA ALA A 49 0.21 2.39 8.74
C ALA A 49 1.16 1.29 8.23
N ARG A 50 2.44 1.43 8.58
CA ARG A 50 3.50 0.46 8.30
C ARG A 50 3.13 -0.93 8.79
N GLU A 51 2.61 -1.03 10.01
CA GLU A 51 2.21 -2.31 10.61
C GLU A 51 1.15 -3.05 9.78
N HIS A 52 0.23 -2.31 9.14
CA HIS A 52 -0.78 -2.91 8.28
C HIS A 52 -0.17 -3.39 6.95
N LEU A 53 0.72 -2.59 6.36
CA LEU A 53 1.43 -2.96 5.13
C LEU A 53 2.30 -4.20 5.34
N GLU A 54 3.07 -4.24 6.42
CA GLU A 54 3.91 -5.38 6.79
C GLU A 54 3.07 -6.63 7.08
N LYS A 55 1.95 -6.49 7.82
CA LYS A 55 1.04 -7.61 8.08
C LYS A 55 0.41 -8.16 6.79
N ALA A 56 -0.03 -7.28 5.88
CA ALA A 56 -0.59 -7.70 4.60
C ALA A 56 0.44 -8.48 3.77
N VAL A 57 1.67 -7.97 3.66
CA VAL A 57 2.79 -8.66 2.97
C VAL A 57 3.06 -10.01 3.62
N ALA A 58 3.08 -10.10 4.96
CA ALA A 58 3.31 -11.35 5.66
C ALA A 58 2.22 -12.40 5.35
N LEU A 59 0.95 -11.99 5.30
CA LEU A 59 -0.17 -12.89 4.97
C LEU A 59 -0.12 -13.35 3.51
N ILE A 60 0.23 -12.46 2.58
CA ILE A 60 0.41 -12.79 1.16
C ILE A 60 1.54 -13.80 0.95
N GLU A 61 2.65 -13.60 1.65
CA GLU A 61 3.82 -14.48 1.56
C GLU A 61 3.59 -15.84 2.21
N ALA A 62 2.68 -15.91 3.17
CA ALA A 62 2.22 -17.16 3.79
C ALA A 62 1.10 -17.86 3.01
N ASP A 63 0.73 -17.35 1.82
CA ASP A 63 -0.39 -17.85 1.01
C ASP A 63 -1.76 -17.82 1.73
N ALA A 64 -1.89 -16.96 2.74
CA ALA A 64 -3.10 -16.76 3.54
C ALA A 64 -3.95 -15.58 3.04
N MET A 65 -3.44 -14.80 2.09
CA MET A 65 -4.11 -13.67 1.45
C MET A 65 -3.73 -13.62 -0.03
N THR A 66 -4.66 -13.19 -0.88
CA THR A 66 -4.49 -13.11 -2.33
C THR A 66 -3.42 -12.11 -2.77
N ARG A 67 -2.68 -12.48 -3.83
CA ARG A 67 -1.79 -11.59 -4.59
C ARG A 67 -2.53 -10.76 -5.64
N HIS A 68 -3.78 -11.11 -5.97
CA HIS A 68 -4.52 -10.43 -7.02
C HIS A 68 -5.05 -9.08 -6.52
N ALA A 69 -4.57 -7.99 -7.12
CA ALA A 69 -4.89 -6.65 -6.64
C ALA A 69 -6.39 -6.32 -6.69
N GLY A 70 -7.14 -6.94 -7.60
CA GLY A 70 -8.59 -6.78 -7.72
C GLY A 70 -9.41 -7.47 -6.61
N LEU A 71 -8.84 -8.48 -5.94
CA LEU A 71 -9.50 -9.25 -4.88
C LEU A 71 -8.97 -8.89 -3.48
N PHE A 72 -7.78 -8.30 -3.42
CA PHE A 72 -7.07 -7.97 -2.19
C PHE A 72 -7.88 -7.13 -1.18
N ALA A 73 -8.67 -6.16 -1.66
CA ALA A 73 -9.25 -5.14 -0.78
C ALA A 73 -10.18 -5.74 0.30
N GLU A 74 -11.00 -6.74 -0.05
CA GLU A 74 -11.96 -7.33 0.89
C GLU A 74 -11.28 -8.25 1.92
N GLU A 75 -10.27 -8.99 1.47
CA GLU A 75 -9.43 -9.81 2.36
C GLU A 75 -8.64 -8.93 3.34
N TYR A 76 -8.08 -7.81 2.88
CA TYR A 76 -7.37 -6.86 3.72
C TYR A 76 -8.26 -6.26 4.82
N ARG A 77 -9.50 -5.85 4.50
CA ARG A 77 -10.43 -5.32 5.50
C ARG A 77 -10.72 -6.33 6.62
N THR A 78 -10.82 -7.61 6.24
CA THR A 78 -11.16 -8.70 7.16
C THR A 78 -9.97 -9.10 8.02
N MET A 79 -8.79 -9.23 7.42
CA MET A 79 -7.65 -9.87 8.08
C MET A 79 -6.64 -8.87 8.65
N VAL A 80 -6.59 -7.65 8.14
CA VAL A 80 -5.57 -6.66 8.49
C VAL A 80 -6.21 -5.45 9.17
N ALA A 81 -6.98 -4.65 8.43
CA ALA A 81 -7.63 -3.45 8.95
C ALA A 81 -8.70 -2.92 7.97
N ASP A 82 -9.83 -2.45 8.50
CA ASP A 82 -10.90 -1.83 7.68
C ASP A 82 -10.65 -0.32 7.44
N VAL A 83 -9.48 -0.01 6.87
CA VAL A 83 -9.11 1.36 6.49
C VAL A 83 -8.29 1.37 5.19
N ARG A 84 -8.71 2.20 4.23
CA ARG A 84 -7.95 2.52 2.99
C ARG A 84 -7.41 1.30 2.22
N ALA A 85 -8.14 0.18 2.23
CA ALA A 85 -7.74 -1.08 1.58
C ALA A 85 -7.31 -0.90 0.11
N THR A 86 -8.06 -0.10 -0.66
CA THR A 86 -7.74 0.19 -2.07
C THR A 86 -6.43 0.97 -2.23
N SER A 87 -6.13 1.91 -1.35
CA SER A 87 -4.88 2.67 -1.38
C SER A 87 -3.69 1.79 -1.01
N VAL A 88 -3.86 0.88 -0.05
CA VAL A 88 -2.87 -0.16 0.26
C VAL A 88 -2.60 -1.03 -0.97
N ALA A 89 -3.64 -1.46 -1.68
CA ALA A 89 -3.48 -2.25 -2.90
C ALA A 89 -2.66 -1.51 -3.97
N HIS A 90 -2.82 -0.19 -4.11
CA HIS A 90 -2.01 0.60 -5.04
C HIS A 90 -0.53 0.58 -4.67
N VAL A 91 -0.21 0.80 -3.39
CA VAL A 91 1.17 0.78 -2.90
C VAL A 91 1.78 -0.62 -3.07
N LEU A 92 1.09 -1.67 -2.65
CA LEU A 92 1.62 -3.04 -2.74
C LEU A 92 1.77 -3.51 -4.19
N LYS A 93 0.90 -3.09 -5.11
CA LYS A 93 1.07 -3.34 -6.55
C LYS A 93 2.28 -2.61 -7.12
N HIS A 94 2.47 -1.33 -6.76
CA HIS A 94 3.66 -0.56 -7.18
C HIS A 94 4.95 -1.23 -6.72
N LEU A 95 4.96 -1.79 -5.52
CA LEU A 95 6.11 -2.52 -4.96
C LEU A 95 6.28 -3.93 -5.53
N GLY A 96 5.41 -4.38 -6.44
CA GLY A 96 5.47 -5.71 -7.04
C GLY A 96 5.07 -6.85 -6.10
N VAL A 97 4.40 -6.55 -4.98
CA VAL A 97 3.85 -7.57 -4.06
C VAL A 97 2.54 -8.13 -4.60
N LEU A 98 1.72 -7.28 -5.24
CA LEU A 98 0.47 -7.66 -5.89
C LEU A 98 0.61 -7.70 -7.41
N GLU A 99 -0.22 -8.53 -8.04
CA GLU A 99 -0.38 -8.70 -9.49
C GLU A 99 -1.57 -7.87 -10.02
#